data_AF-A0A7W0R967-F1
#
_entry.id   AF-A0A7W0R967-F1
#
_cell.length_a   1.000
_cell.length_b   1.000
_cell.length_c   1.000
_cell.angle_alpha   90.00
_cell.angle_beta   90.00
_cell.angle_gamma   90.00
#
_symmetry.space_group_name_H-M   'P 1'
#
loop_
_entity.id
_entity.type
_entity.pdbx_description
1 polymer ?
#
loop_
_entity_poly.entity_id
_entity_poly.type
_entity_poly.pdbx_seq_one_letter_code
_entity_poly.pdbx_strand_id
1 'polypeptide(L)' 'DGPRQLILGKGAGMDQVRRWFGAAAGATTSAGFAIGRTVYFDAAADWAKAGLSREDAIGRISTNYQAVVRAWEESHG' A
#
# COMPACT_ATOMS: atom_id res chain seq x y z
N ASP A 1 -0.01 -16.91 21.73
CA ASP A 1 -0.28 -15.95 20.63
C ASP A 1 -0.03 -14.53 21.10
N GLY A 2 1.19 -14.02 20.89
CA GLY A 2 1.55 -12.65 21.24
C GLY A 2 0.93 -11.62 20.27
N PRO A 3 0.99 -10.32 20.59
CA PRO A 3 0.44 -9.27 19.73
C PRO A 3 1.12 -9.26 18.36
N ARG A 4 0.34 -8.91 17.32
CA ARG A 4 0.79 -8.79 15.93
C ARG A 4 0.57 -7.36 15.45
N GLN A 5 1.49 -6.84 14.66
CA GLN A 5 1.46 -5.46 14.16
C GLN A 5 1.17 -5.44 12.66
N LEU A 6 0.22 -4.60 12.26
CA LEU A 6 -0.04 -4.27 10.87
C LEU A 6 0.28 -2.80 10.63
N ILE A 7 0.98 -2.53 9.54
CA ILE A 7 1.36 -1.16 9.15
C ILE A 7 0.19 -0.55 8.36
N LEU A 8 -0.28 0.62 8.79
CA LEU A 8 -1.36 1.36 8.12
C LEU A 8 -0.80 2.47 7.22
N GLY A 9 -1.37 2.62 6.03
CA GLY A 9 -0.86 3.57 5.04
C GLY A 9 -1.25 5.03 5.30
N LYS A 10 -2.30 5.30 6.08
CA LYS A 10 -2.83 6.66 6.40
C LYS A 10 -3.03 7.61 5.19
N GLY A 11 -3.10 7.09 3.96
CA GLY A 11 -3.16 7.89 2.74
C GLY A 11 -1.83 8.54 2.34
N ALA A 12 -0.71 8.09 2.91
CA ALA A 12 0.62 8.55 2.55
C ALA A 12 1.08 8.00 1.20
N GLY A 13 1.98 8.72 0.53
CA GLY A 13 2.62 8.25 -0.70
C GLY A 13 3.59 7.09 -0.47
N MET A 14 3.97 6.42 -1.56
CA MET A 14 4.79 5.19 -1.52
C MET A 14 6.14 5.36 -0.83
N ASP A 15 6.77 6.53 -0.91
CA ASP A 15 8.07 6.76 -0.25
C ASP A 15 7.96 6.71 1.27
N GLN A 16 6.85 7.19 1.83
CA GLN A 16 6.60 7.10 3.26
C GLN A 16 6.23 5.68 3.68
N VAL A 17 5.48 4.96 2.84
CA VAL A 17 5.16 3.54 3.07
C VAL A 17 6.44 2.71 3.15
N ARG A 18 7.38 2.89 2.21
CA ARG A 18 8.69 2.20 2.24
C ARG A 18 9.46 2.46 3.52
N ARG A 19 9.50 3.72 3.99
CA ARG A 19 10.16 4.06 5.26
C ARG A 19 9.53 3.34 6.45
N TRP A 20 8.21 3.25 6.51
CA TRP A 20 7.53 2.54 7.59
C TRP A 20 7.74 1.03 7.54
N PHE A 21 7.75 0.44 6.34
CA PHE A 21 8.07 -0.98 6.19
C PHE A 21 9.51 -1.29 6.65
N GLY A 22 10.49 -0.47 6.25
CA GLY A 22 11.86 -0.62 6.74
C GLY A 22 11.99 -0.47 8.26
N ALA A 23 11.23 0.44 8.87
CA ALA A 23 11.20 0.57 10.33
C ALA A 23 10.54 -0.64 11.03
N ALA A 24 9.51 -1.23 10.42
CA ALA A 24 8.79 -2.37 10.96
C ALA A 24 9.53 -3.70 10.79
N ALA A 25 10.39 -3.83 9.77
CA ALA A 25 11.15 -5.05 9.49
C ALA A 25 11.96 -5.58 10.67
N GLY A 26 12.45 -4.68 11.55
CA GLY A 26 13.18 -5.06 12.76
C GLY A 26 12.32 -5.61 13.90
N ALA A 27 10.99 -5.52 13.82
CA ALA A 27 10.10 -5.95 14.90
C ALA A 27 9.66 -7.41 14.71
N THR A 28 9.90 -8.25 15.73
CA THR A 28 9.45 -9.67 15.74
C THR A 28 7.92 -9.83 15.68
N THR A 29 7.18 -8.76 15.99
CA THR A 29 5.72 -8.71 15.92
C THR A 29 5.18 -8.22 14.57
N SER A 30 6.05 -7.80 13.65
CA SER A 30 5.66 -7.34 12.31
C SER A 30 4.98 -8.48 11.54
N ALA A 31 3.74 -8.26 11.12
CA ALA A 31 2.88 -9.32 10.58
C ALA A 31 2.32 -9.04 9.18
N GLY A 32 2.43 -7.81 8.69
CA GLY A 32 1.89 -7.40 7.41
C GLY A 32 1.45 -5.95 7.39
N PHE A 33 0.60 -5.61 6.44
CA PHE A 33 0.12 -4.25 6.23
C PHE A 33 -1.36 -4.21 5.87
N ALA A 34 -1.99 -3.07 6.12
CA ALA A 34 -3.34 -2.75 5.63
C ALA A 34 -3.33 -1.33 5.05
N ILE A 35 -3.12 -1.24 3.73
CA ILE A 35 -2.91 0.01 3.01
C ILE A 35 -3.97 0.17 1.92
N GLY A 36 -4.92 1.08 2.16
CA GLY A 36 -6.03 1.35 1.24
C GLY A 36 -5.81 2.59 0.37
N ARG A 37 -5.90 3.79 0.97
CA ARG A 37 -5.93 5.07 0.22
C ARG A 37 -4.73 5.27 -0.72
N THR A 38 -3.54 4.85 -0.33
CA THR A 38 -2.34 4.88 -1.19
C THR A 38 -2.51 4.05 -2.46
N VAL A 39 -3.31 2.99 -2.42
CA VAL A 39 -3.55 2.07 -3.54
C VAL A 39 -4.67 2.59 -4.44
N TYR A 40 -5.83 2.90 -3.87
CA TYR A 40 -7.04 3.11 -4.68
C TYR A 40 -7.56 4.54 -4.79
N PHE A 41 -7.21 5.45 -3.87
CA PHE A 41 -7.96 6.70 -3.70
C PHE A 41 -7.93 7.58 -4.95
N ASP A 42 -6.73 7.85 -5.47
CA ASP A 42 -6.57 8.73 -6.64
C ASP A 42 -7.19 8.10 -7.90
N ALA A 43 -6.94 6.82 -8.15
CA ALA A 43 -7.49 6.11 -9.31
C ALA A 43 -9.02 6.06 -9.28
N ALA A 44 -9.62 5.79 -8.11
CA ALA A 44 -11.06 5.80 -7.93
C ALA A 44 -11.65 7.21 -8.08
N ALA A 45 -10.95 8.24 -7.57
CA ALA A 45 -11.37 9.63 -7.71
C ALA A 45 -11.33 10.11 -9.16
N ASP A 46 -10.30 9.73 -9.92
CA ASP A 46 -10.16 10.08 -11.33
C ASP A 46 -11.23 9.41 -12.19
N TRP A 47 -11.52 8.12 -11.92
CA TRP A 47 -12.64 7.41 -12.55
C TRP A 47 -13.99 8.04 -12.23
N ALA A 48 -14.25 8.37 -10.96
CA ALA A 48 -15.52 8.99 -10.53
C ALA A 48 -15.76 10.36 -11.18
N LYS A 49 -14.69 11.06 -11.60
CA LYS A 49 -14.74 12.34 -12.32
C LYS A 49 -14.75 12.18 -13.84
N ALA A 50 -14.90 10.96 -14.36
CA ALA A 50 -14.80 10.62 -15.78
C ALA A 50 -13.44 11.00 -16.43
N GLY A 51 -12.39 11.18 -15.62
CA GLY A 51 -11.03 11.47 -16.08
C GLY A 51 -10.21 10.22 -16.42
N LEU A 52 -10.77 9.04 -16.17
CA LEU A 52 -10.12 7.75 -16.38
C LEU A 52 -11.17 6.69 -16.74
N SER A 53 -10.85 5.75 -17.63
CA SER A 53 -11.73 4.61 -17.89
C SER A 53 -11.76 3.66 -16.67
N ARG A 54 -12.77 2.79 -16.61
CA ARG A 54 -12.87 1.79 -15.53
C ARG A 54 -11.69 0.82 -15.59
N GLU A 55 -11.31 0.41 -16.79
CA GLU A 55 -10.22 -0.52 -17.07
C GLU A 55 -8.88 0.08 -16.66
N ASP A 56 -8.64 1.35 -16.99
CA ASP A 56 -7.45 2.09 -16.56
C ASP A 56 -7.41 2.25 -15.04
N ALA A 57 -8.56 2.44 -14.38
CA ALA A 57 -8.63 2.55 -12.92
C ALA A 57 -8.23 1.24 -12.26
N ILE A 58 -8.78 0.12 -12.76
CA ILE A 58 -8.42 -1.23 -12.31
C ILE A 58 -6.92 -1.48 -12.51
N GLY A 59 -6.39 -1.10 -13.68
CA GLY A 59 -4.96 -1.20 -13.99
C GLY A 59 -4.11 -0.45 -12.97
N ARG A 60 -4.41 0.83 -12.74
CA ARG A 60 -3.67 1.68 -11.79
C ARG A 60 -3.76 1.17 -10.36
N ILE A 61 -4.93 0.75 -9.90
CA ILE A 61 -5.13 0.16 -8.57
C ILE A 61 -4.29 -1.11 -8.41
N SER A 62 -4.30 -1.98 -9.42
CA SER A 62 -3.56 -3.25 -9.42
C SER A 62 -2.06 -3.01 -9.39
N THR A 63 -1.56 -2.10 -10.23
CA THR A 63 -0.13 -1.70 -10.24
C THR A 63 0.28 -1.09 -8.90
N ASN A 64 -0.52 -0.21 -8.32
CA ASN A 64 -0.23 0.39 -7.02
C ASN A 64 -0.19 -0.67 -5.91
N TYR A 65 -1.13 -1.61 -5.90
CA TYR A 65 -1.14 -2.69 -4.91
C TYR A 65 0.11 -3.58 -5.03
N GLN A 66 0.50 -3.96 -6.25
CA GLN A 66 1.72 -4.73 -6.48
C GLN A 66 2.99 -3.96 -6.05
N ALA A 67 2.99 -2.63 -6.15
CA ALA A 67 4.09 -1.81 -5.65
C ALA A 67 4.17 -1.82 -4.12
N VAL A 68 3.04 -1.86 -3.41
CA VAL A 68 3.00 -2.03 -1.95
C VAL A 68 3.49 -3.42 -1.56
N VAL A 69 3.05 -4.48 -2.26
CA VAL A 69 3.51 -5.86 -2.00
C VAL A 69 5.02 -5.98 -2.17
N ARG A 70 5.57 -5.50 -3.30
CA ARG A 70 7.02 -5.51 -3.53
C ARG A 70 7.80 -4.76 -2.46
N ALA A 71 7.34 -3.56 -2.09
CA ALA A 71 7.99 -2.80 -1.02
C ALA A 71 7.98 -3.53 0.34
N TRP A 72 6.93 -4.31 0.63
CA TRP A 72 6.88 -5.15 1.81
C TRP A 72 7.90 -6.29 1.72
N GLU A 73 7.89 -7.05 0.63
CA GLU A 73 8.81 -8.17 0.39
C GLU A 73 10.27 -7.71 0.45
N GLU A 74 10.62 -6.61 -0.20
CA GLU A 74 11.97 -6.01 -0.20
C GLU A 74 12.45 -5.61 1.21
N SER A 75 11.53 -5.34 2.14
CA SER A 75 11.87 -4.94 3.50
C SER A 75 11.88 -6.10 4.49
N HIS A 76 11.29 -7.25 4.15
CA HIS A 76 11.14 -8.42 5.04
C HIS A 76 11.76 -9.71 4.46
N GLY A 77 12.50 -9.61 3.36
CA GLY A 77 13.37 -10.67 2.83
C GLY A 77 14.76 -10.59 3.46
#